data_AF-A0A4R9HB29-F1
#
_entry.id   AF-A0A4R9HB29-F1
#
_cell.length_a   1.000
_cell.length_b   1.000
_cell.length_c   1.000
_cell.angle_alpha   90.00
_cell.angle_beta   90.00
_cell.angle_gamma   90.00
#
_symmetry.space_group_name_H-M   'P 1'
#
loop_
_entity.id
_entity.type
_entity.pdbx_description
1 polymer ?
#
loop_
_entity_poly.entity_id
_entity_poly.type
_entity_poly.pdbx_seq_one_letter_code
_entity_poly.pdbx_strand_id
1 'polypeptide(L)'
;METAQFYDPGFFTLLFNFYGYYIFYILFALWAPLALIDLSKRDDVDPKKGSLWTAAIILVPLFGAGAYHIVGGSKIPSWAKNSLVYGGIGLLVLTLLISTIARF
;
A
#
# COMPACT_ATOMS: atom_id res chain seq x y z
N MET A 1 8.77 -48.98 -5.60
CA MET A 1 7.88 -47.91 -6.08
C MET A 1 8.03 -46.76 -5.08
N GLU A 2 8.84 -45.75 -5.41
CA GLU A 2 8.99 -44.57 -4.55
C GLU A 2 7.65 -43.85 -4.50
N THR A 3 7.07 -43.73 -3.30
CA THR A 3 5.90 -42.89 -3.09
C THR A 3 6.36 -41.44 -3.16
N ALA A 4 5.96 -40.73 -4.22
CA ALA A 4 6.15 -39.29 -4.29
C ALA A 4 5.45 -38.64 -3.08
N GLN A 5 6.23 -38.04 -2.17
CA GLN A 5 5.66 -37.25 -1.09
C GLN A 5 5.21 -35.91 -1.65
N PHE A 6 3.90 -35.70 -1.72
CA PHE A 6 3.32 -34.40 -1.99
C PHE A 6 3.37 -33.59 -0.69
N TYR A 7 4.25 -32.58 -0.65
CA TYR A 7 4.25 -31.59 0.42
C TYR A 7 3.24 -30.50 0.07
N ASP A 8 2.07 -30.55 0.70
CA ASP A 8 1.10 -29.48 0.59
C ASP A 8 1.56 -28.26 1.41
N PRO A 9 1.52 -27.05 0.83
CA PRO A 9 1.90 -25.85 1.56
C PRO A 9 0.95 -25.62 2.73
N GLY A 10 1.52 -25.35 3.91
CA GLY A 10 0.74 -25.01 5.10
C GLY A 10 -0.04 -23.71 4.91
N PHE A 11 -1.09 -23.52 5.72
CA PHE A 11 -1.96 -22.34 5.64
C PHE A 11 -1.18 -21.01 5.65
N PHE A 12 -0.18 -20.85 6.52
CA PHE A 12 0.60 -19.62 6.60
C PHE A 12 1.48 -19.39 5.37
N THR A 13 2.04 -20.45 4.78
CA THR A 13 2.78 -20.35 3.53
C THR A 13 1.89 -19.80 2.43
N LEU A 14 0.68 -20.34 2.29
CA LEU A 14 -0.31 -19.83 1.32
C LEU A 14 -0.72 -18.39 1.62
N LEU A 15 -1.01 -18.07 2.88
CA LEU A 15 -1.43 -16.74 3.30
C LEU A 15 -0.37 -15.67 2.99
N PHE A 16 0.88 -15.90 3.38
CA PHE A 16 1.97 -14.92 3.18
C PHE A 16 2.46 -14.86 1.73
N ASN A 17 2.38 -15.94 0.96
CA ASN A 17 2.62 -15.88 -0.48
C ASN A 17 1.54 -15.04 -1.18
N PHE A 18 0.27 -15.29 -0.85
CA PHE A 18 -0.85 -14.52 -1.39
C PHE A 18 -0.74 -13.04 -1.03
N TYR A 19 -0.72 -12.71 0.26
CA TYR A 19 -0.68 -11.31 0.69
C TYR A 19 0.66 -10.63 0.41
N GLY A 20 1.78 -11.36 0.42
CA GLY A 20 3.09 -10.82 0.02
C GLY A 20 3.11 -10.35 -1.42
N TYR A 21 2.40 -11.05 -2.31
CA TYR A 21 2.20 -10.60 -3.69
C TYR A 21 1.16 -9.48 -3.80
N TYR A 22 -0.02 -9.65 -3.19
CA TYR A 22 -1.16 -8.75 -3.41
C TYR A 22 -1.12 -7.44 -2.61
N ILE A 23 -0.34 -7.35 -1.54
CA ILE A 23 -0.33 -6.17 -0.66
C ILE A 23 0.00 -4.89 -1.43
N PHE A 24 0.92 -4.94 -2.39
CA PHE A 24 1.28 -3.80 -3.23
C PHE A 24 0.10 -3.30 -4.07
N TYR A 25 -0.68 -4.22 -4.62
CA TYR A 25 -1.88 -3.90 -5.40
C TYR A 25 -3.01 -3.36 -4.53
N ILE A 26 -3.19 -3.93 -3.33
CA ILE A 26 -4.17 -3.45 -2.35
C ILE A 26 -3.84 -2.02 -1.93
N LEU A 27 -2.58 -1.75 -1.60
CA LEU A 27 -2.14 -0.40 -1.22
C LEU A 27 -2.24 0.58 -2.38
N PHE A 28 -1.89 0.16 -3.60
CA PHE A 28 -2.14 0.95 -4.81
C PHE A 28 -3.61 1.34 -4.96
N ALA A 29 -4.51 0.35 -4.91
CA ALA A 29 -5.95 0.54 -5.09
C ALA A 29 -6.59 1.38 -3.98
N LEU A 30 -5.97 1.43 -2.79
CA LEU A 30 -6.42 2.26 -1.67
C LEU A 30 -5.83 3.67 -1.73
N TRP A 31 -4.51 3.79 -1.77
CA TRP A 31 -3.83 5.07 -1.55
C TRP A 31 -3.96 6.00 -2.76
N ALA A 32 -3.80 5.50 -3.99
CA ALA A 32 -3.79 6.38 -5.15
C ALA A 32 -5.16 7.07 -5.37
N PRO A 33 -6.30 6.36 -5.37
CA PRO A 33 -7.60 7.02 -5.49
C PRO A 33 -7.89 7.95 -4.32
N LEU A 34 -7.57 7.53 -3.09
CA LEU A 34 -7.80 8.34 -1.90
C LEU A 34 -7.00 9.65 -1.95
N ALA A 35 -5.74 9.60 -2.39
CA ALA A 35 -4.88 10.75 -2.58
C ALA A 35 -5.41 11.70 -3.66
N LEU A 36 -5.82 11.18 -4.82
CA LEU A 36 -6.35 12.01 -5.91
C LEU A 36 -7.69 12.66 -5.55
N ILE A 37 -8.58 11.95 -4.85
CA ILE A 37 -9.86 12.48 -4.37
C ILE A 37 -9.66 13.54 -3.29
N ASP A 38 -8.71 13.33 -2.38
CA ASP A 38 -8.34 14.34 -1.38
C ASP A 38 -7.77 15.58 -2.06
N LEU A 39 -6.78 15.41 -2.94
CA LEU A 39 -6.11 16.51 -3.63
C LEU A 39 -7.08 17.34 -4.50
N SER A 40 -8.03 16.70 -5.19
CA SER A 40 -8.99 17.41 -6.05
C SER A 40 -9.99 18.28 -5.28
N LYS A 41 -10.14 18.05 -3.97
CA LYS A 41 -11.02 18.82 -3.08
C LYS A 41 -10.27 19.90 -2.29
N ARG A 42 -8.97 20.05 -2.48
CA ARG A 42 -8.14 20.96 -1.71
C ARG A 42 -7.95 22.29 -2.42
N ASP A 43 -8.63 23.31 -1.92
CA ASP A 43 -8.49 24.69 -2.39
C ASP A 43 -7.26 25.40 -1.79
N ASP A 44 -6.61 24.78 -0.78
CA ASP A 44 -5.42 25.31 -0.11
C ASP A 44 -4.09 24.97 -0.82
N VAL A 45 -4.15 24.27 -1.95
CA VAL A 45 -2.96 23.83 -2.68
C VAL A 45 -2.80 24.65 -3.95
N ASP A 46 -1.67 25.35 -4.05
CA ASP A 46 -1.29 26.04 -5.29
C ASP A 46 -1.29 25.08 -6.50
N PRO A 47 -1.76 25.50 -7.69
CA PRO A 47 -1.89 24.65 -8.87
C PRO A 47 -0.60 23.92 -9.25
N LYS A 48 0.57 24.57 -9.17
CA LYS A 48 1.86 23.95 -9.53
C LYS A 48 2.20 22.81 -8.58
N LYS A 49 1.97 23.02 -7.28
CA LYS A 49 2.16 21.99 -6.25
C LYS A 49 1.16 20.85 -6.42
N GLY A 50 -0.10 21.17 -6.76
CA GLY A 50 -1.13 20.19 -7.09
C GLY A 50 -0.71 19.30 -8.27
N SER A 51 -0.26 19.90 -9.38
CA SER A 51 0.22 19.15 -10.55
C SER A 51 1.39 18.23 -10.24
N LEU A 52 2.35 18.67 -9.40
CA LEU A 52 3.47 17.83 -8.98
C LEU A 52 3.01 16.62 -8.17
N TRP A 53 2.05 16.80 -7.25
CA TRP A 53 1.49 15.68 -6.49
C TRP A 53 0.71 14.72 -7.39
N THR A 54 -0.12 15.24 -8.29
CA THR A 54 -0.83 14.42 -9.27
C THR A 54 0.15 13.59 -10.11
N ALA A 55 1.22 14.20 -10.61
CA ALA A 55 2.26 13.50 -11.36
C ALA A 55 2.93 12.41 -10.51
N ALA A 56 3.31 12.70 -9.26
CA ALA A 56 3.90 11.72 -8.36
C ALA A 56 2.96 10.52 -8.10
N ILE A 57 1.67 10.79 -7.87
CA ILE A 57 0.65 9.75 -7.62
C ILE A 57 0.37 8.92 -8.87
N ILE A 58 0.38 9.50 -10.07
CA ILE A 58 0.11 8.75 -11.31
C ILE A 58 1.34 7.94 -11.74
N LEU A 59 2.53 8.53 -11.70
CA LEU A 59 3.75 7.90 -12.20
C LEU A 59 4.29 6.83 -11.27
N VAL A 60 4.17 7.03 -9.95
CA VAL A 60 4.66 6.08 -8.94
C VAL A 60 3.60 5.90 -7.86
N PRO A 61 2.49 5.21 -8.15
CA PRO A 61 1.30 5.25 -7.30
C PRO A 61 1.50 4.89 -5.84
N LEU A 62 2.26 3.83 -5.56
CA LEU A 62 2.49 3.40 -4.19
C LEU A 62 3.27 4.46 -3.38
N PHE A 63 4.41 4.91 -3.91
CA PHE A 63 5.29 5.85 -3.22
C PHE A 63 4.75 7.28 -3.27
N GLY A 64 4.23 7.72 -4.41
CA GLY A 64 3.65 9.05 -4.61
C GLY A 64 2.42 9.28 -3.74
N ALA A 65 1.47 8.34 -3.71
CA ALA A 65 0.29 8.46 -2.86
C ALA A 65 0.62 8.29 -1.37
N GLY A 66 1.50 7.34 -1.02
CA GLY A 66 1.98 7.18 0.34
C GLY A 66 2.64 8.46 0.87
N ALA A 67 3.57 9.04 0.09
CA ALA A 67 4.22 10.30 0.44
C ALA A 67 3.22 11.46 0.53
N TYR A 68 2.27 11.55 -0.39
CA TYR A 68 1.22 12.57 -0.35
C TYR A 68 0.43 12.53 0.96
N HIS A 69 0.01 11.34 1.40
CA HIS A 69 -0.74 11.21 2.64
C HIS A 69 0.08 11.56 3.88
N ILE A 70 1.38 11.27 3.89
CA ILE A 70 2.24 11.50 5.06
C ILE A 70 2.70 12.96 5.13
N VAL A 71 3.26 13.50 4.04
CA VAL A 71 3.91 14.83 4.02
C VAL A 71 3.25 15.84 3.08
N GLY A 72 2.33 15.42 2.21
CA GLY A 72 1.62 16.30 1.27
C GLY A 72 0.56 17.20 1.91
N GLY A 73 0.35 17.10 3.23
CA GLY A 73 -0.68 17.85 3.95
C GLY A 73 -2.10 17.35 3.66
N SER A 74 -2.24 16.06 3.36
CA SER A 74 -3.54 15.42 3.10
C SER A 74 -4.56 15.70 4.20
N LYS A 75 -5.81 16.00 3.81
CA LYS A 75 -6.91 16.39 4.70
C LYS A 75 -7.99 15.32 4.85
N ILE A 76 -7.68 14.08 4.48
CA ILE A 76 -8.56 12.94 4.73
C ILE A 76 -8.85 12.79 6.24
N PRO A 77 -10.02 12.26 6.61
CA PRO A 77 -10.36 12.03 8.02
C PRO A 77 -9.28 11.22 8.75
N SER A 78 -9.00 11.58 10.01
CA SER A 78 -7.93 10.94 10.79
C SER A 78 -8.09 9.43 10.91
N TRP A 79 -9.33 8.93 11.00
CA TRP A 79 -9.59 7.48 11.01
C TRP A 79 -9.13 6.81 9.71
N ALA A 80 -9.37 7.43 8.55
CA ALA A 80 -8.98 6.90 7.25
C ALA A 80 -7.46 6.92 7.12
N LYS A 81 -6.80 8.00 7.55
CA LYS A 81 -5.35 8.10 7.57
C LYS A 81 -4.72 7.03 8.47
N ASN A 82 -5.25 6.84 9.67
CA ASN A 82 -4.71 5.87 10.64
C ASN A 82 -4.90 4.43 10.17
N SER A 83 -6.09 4.07 9.70
CA SER A 83 -6.39 2.69 9.31
C SER A 83 -5.86 2.34 7.93
N LEU A 84 -6.05 3.19 6.93
CA LEU A 84 -5.78 2.86 5.53
C LEU A 84 -4.34 3.18 5.12
N VAL A 85 -3.76 4.27 5.67
CA VAL A 85 -2.38 4.66 5.35
C VAL A 85 -1.41 4.04 6.34
N TYR A 86 -1.49 4.40 7.62
CA TYR A 86 -0.55 3.87 8.62
C TYR A 86 -0.75 2.37 8.88
N GLY A 87 -2.00 1.90 8.94
CA GLY A 87 -2.29 0.46 8.98
C GLY A 87 -1.80 -0.29 7.75
N GLY A 88 -1.96 0.30 6.56
CA GLY A 88 -1.43 -0.25 5.31
C GLY A 88 0.10 -0.36 5.30
N ILE A 89 0.81 0.66 5.79
CA ILE A 89 2.27 0.64 5.97
C ILE A 89 2.66 -0.46 6.96
N GLY A 90 1.98 -0.54 8.09
CA GLY A 90 2.23 -1.57 9.10
C GLY A 90 2.07 -2.98 8.54
N LEU A 91 0.99 -3.23 7.79
CA LEU A 91 0.75 -4.51 7.12
C LEU A 91 1.81 -4.83 6.06
N LEU A 92 2.23 -3.85 5.26
CA LEU A 92 3.31 -4.04 4.30
C LEU A 92 4.61 -4.44 4.99
N VAL A 93 5.03 -3.68 6.01
CA VAL A 93 6.25 -3.96 6.77
C VAL A 93 6.17 -5.34 7.43
N LEU A 94 5.05 -5.66 8.07
CA LEU A 94 4.85 -6.96 8.71
C LEU A 94 4.95 -8.11 7.70
N THR A 95 4.27 -7.98 6.56
CA THR A 95 4.26 -8.99 5.51
C THR A 95 5.65 -9.20 4.94
N LEU A 96 6.36 -8.12 4.62
CA LEU A 96 7.74 -8.19 4.12
C LEU A 96 8.70 -8.82 5.13
N LEU A 97 8.64 -8.43 6.40
CA LEU A 97 9.49 -8.98 7.44
C LEU A 97 9.24 -10.47 7.64
N ILE A 98 7.97 -10.89 7.74
CA ILE A 98 7.63 -12.30 7.94
C ILE A 98 8.02 -13.12 6.71
N SER A 99 7.67 -12.68 5.50
CA SER A 99 8.03 -13.40 4.27
C SER A 99 9.55 -13.54 4.12
N THR A 100 10.31 -12.50 4.48
CA THR A 100 11.78 -12.53 4.42
C THR A 100 12.38 -13.48 5.47
N ILE A 101 11.91 -13.42 6.72
CA ILE A 101 12.45 -14.22 7.84
C ILE A 101 12.07 -15.69 7.70
N ALA A 102 10.80 -15.96 7.41
CA ALA A 102 10.27 -17.31 7.24
C ALA A 102 10.67 -17.93 5.89
N ARG A 103 11.24 -17.12 4.97
CA ARG A 103 11.65 -17.53 3.62
C ARG A 103 10.50 -18.17 2.85
N PHE A 104 9.33 -17.53 2.93
CA PHE A 104 8.17 -17.89 2.14
C PHE A 104 8.34 -17.54 0.66
#